data_AF-A0A2G5DV30-F1
#
_entry.id   AF-A0A2G5DV30-F1
#
_cell.length_a   1.000
_cell.length_b   1.000
_cell.length_c   1.000
_cell.angle_alpha   90.00
_cell.angle_beta   90.00
_cell.angle_gamma   90.00
#
_symmetry.space_group_name_H-M   'P 1'
#
loop_
_entity.id
_entity.type
_entity.pdbx_description
1 polymer ?
#
loop_
_entity_poly.entity_id
_entity_poly.type
_entity_poly.pdbx_seq_one_letter_code
_entity_poly.pdbx_strand_id
1 'polypeptide(L)'
;MASSTYSCPLLPRREIVSFLSESEFANIREEHLLNPSPDLMCSIYTNMLIYLDALQDDHGQADFDALGQLENPDHHVGSVRVMNLCHKIGELLEAAQCIIKFTLKDLLKPDTQRTGIFLSTLINFCIFRDTKLNLVEQFVNQVNVHELKHPELEARIAQLNNEILEAEEASKKDEPFVLELQTKLKELRQTIQSLNNHQVALKTSFRALKEKANEIDAKISTADYTLAQSAQENAKLRSKIVQSPEKLQGLLEEKKSILEEVKNSEKSAMESFQEKTTTLEVYSKACKKMNKHLAQMQAIQEQVNSSKTVDKEVKVLKSKLNDDSVLCKSLEAKLVELQGRAD
;
A
#
# COMPACT_ATOMS: atom_id res chain seq x y z
N MET A 1 81.99 62.67 -4.19
CA MET A 1 82.15 61.27 -4.64
C MET A 1 82.89 61.33 -5.95
N ALA A 2 84.14 60.85 -5.99
CA ALA A 2 84.92 60.83 -7.22
C ALA A 2 84.29 59.78 -8.14
N SER A 3 83.60 60.23 -9.19
CA SER A 3 83.14 59.37 -10.27
C SER A 3 84.39 58.71 -10.87
N SER A 4 84.57 57.41 -10.65
CA SER A 4 85.59 56.65 -11.38
C SER A 4 85.18 56.68 -12.84
N THR A 5 85.81 57.55 -13.63
CA THR A 5 85.62 57.60 -15.08
C THR A 5 86.09 56.26 -15.64
N TYR A 6 85.17 55.33 -15.87
CA TYR A 6 85.47 54.07 -16.51
C TYR A 6 86.02 54.38 -17.90
N SER A 7 87.26 53.97 -18.14
CA SER A 7 87.93 54.11 -19.43
C SER A 7 88.00 52.73 -20.04
N CYS A 8 87.33 52.52 -21.17
CA CYS A 8 87.44 51.28 -21.95
C CYS A 8 88.93 50.97 -22.22
N PRO A 9 89.39 49.71 -22.04
CA PRO A 9 90.76 49.35 -22.37
C PRO A 9 91.00 49.54 -23.86
N LEU A 10 92.16 50.11 -24.21
CA LEU A 10 92.59 50.19 -25.60
C LEU A 10 93.12 48.82 -26.02
N LEU A 11 92.51 48.22 -27.03
CA LEU A 11 92.90 46.91 -27.52
C LEU A 11 94.11 47.01 -28.45
N PRO A 12 95.10 46.11 -28.33
CA PRO A 12 96.13 45.95 -29.34
C PRO A 12 95.53 45.68 -30.73
N ARG A 13 96.16 46.19 -31.79
CA ARG A 13 95.68 46.00 -33.17
C ARG A 13 95.46 44.53 -33.53
N ARG A 14 96.34 43.65 -33.06
CA ARG A 14 96.20 42.20 -33.24
C ARG A 14 94.88 41.67 -32.69
N GLU A 15 94.47 42.11 -31.50
CA GLU A 15 93.21 41.68 -30.87
C GLU A 15 92.00 42.24 -31.61
N ILE A 16 92.07 43.52 -32.04
CA ILE A 16 91.04 44.13 -32.89
C ILE A 16 90.87 43.32 -34.18
N VAL A 17 91.96 42.97 -34.86
CA VAL A 17 91.92 42.16 -36.09
C VAL A 17 91.35 40.76 -35.85
N SER A 18 91.74 40.10 -34.76
CA SER A 18 91.23 38.77 -34.38
C SER A 18 89.72 38.82 -34.21
N PHE A 19 89.23 39.76 -33.38
CA PHE A 19 87.81 39.90 -33.09
C PHE A 19 86.99 40.24 -34.34
N LEU A 20 87.46 41.19 -35.17
CA LEU A 20 86.79 41.54 -36.42
C LEU A 20 86.66 40.35 -37.38
N SER A 21 87.64 39.45 -37.37
CA SER A 21 87.63 38.26 -38.21
C SER A 21 86.75 37.15 -37.63
N GLU A 22 86.83 36.92 -36.31
CA GLU A 22 86.03 35.92 -35.59
C GLU A 22 84.54 36.25 -35.58
N SER A 23 84.19 37.53 -35.47
CA SER A 23 82.80 38.02 -35.54
C SER A 23 82.32 38.28 -36.97
N GLU A 24 83.11 37.92 -37.99
CA GLU A 24 82.79 38.11 -39.42
C GLU A 24 82.51 39.57 -39.83
N PHE A 25 82.95 40.55 -39.04
CA PHE A 25 82.78 41.98 -39.35
C PHE A 25 83.69 42.46 -40.48
N ALA A 26 84.93 41.97 -40.51
CA ALA A 26 85.84 42.16 -41.65
C ALA A 26 87.06 41.24 -41.54
N ASN A 27 87.49 40.68 -42.67
CA ASN A 27 88.74 39.93 -42.76
C ASN A 27 89.89 40.89 -43.15
N ILE A 28 90.63 41.37 -42.15
CA ILE A 28 91.68 42.37 -42.33
C ILE A 28 93.02 41.94 -41.70
N ARG A 29 94.06 42.71 -41.99
CA ARG A 29 95.40 42.57 -41.39
C ARG A 29 95.75 43.83 -40.61
N GLU A 30 96.70 43.76 -39.67
CA GLU A 30 97.12 44.90 -38.84
C GLU A 30 97.60 46.11 -39.68
N GLU A 31 98.17 45.88 -40.86
CA GLU A 31 98.58 46.93 -41.81
C GLU A 31 97.42 47.82 -42.27
N HIS A 32 96.21 47.26 -42.39
CA HIS A 32 95.02 48.02 -42.76
C HIS A 32 94.53 48.93 -41.63
N LEU A 33 94.86 48.62 -40.37
CA LEU A 33 94.58 49.50 -39.23
C LEU A 33 95.67 50.55 -39.00
N LEU A 34 96.88 50.34 -39.55
CA LEU A 34 97.93 51.34 -39.56
C LEU A 34 97.59 52.49 -40.51
N ASN A 35 97.04 52.18 -41.68
CA ASN A 35 96.55 53.16 -42.66
C ASN A 35 95.08 52.86 -43.00
N PRO A 36 94.14 53.23 -42.11
CA PRO A 36 92.72 52.90 -42.28
C PRO A 36 92.12 53.60 -43.51
N SER A 37 91.67 52.79 -44.48
CA SER A 37 90.92 53.28 -45.65
C SER A 37 89.51 53.70 -45.26
N PRO A 38 88.99 54.84 -45.75
CA PRO A 38 87.60 55.26 -45.53
C PRO A 38 86.59 54.16 -45.87
N ASP A 39 86.74 53.50 -47.01
CA ASP A 39 85.81 52.45 -47.47
C ASP A 39 85.81 51.24 -46.54
N LEU A 40 87.00 50.86 -46.06
CA LEU A 40 87.14 49.76 -45.12
C LEU A 40 86.47 50.08 -43.78
N MET A 41 86.69 51.29 -43.27
CA MET A 41 86.08 51.71 -42.00
C MET A 41 84.57 51.82 -42.11
N CYS A 42 84.04 52.37 -43.21
CA CYS A 42 82.62 52.37 -43.52
C CYS A 42 82.04 50.94 -43.48
N SER A 43 82.72 49.97 -44.10
CA SER A 43 82.28 48.58 -44.12
C SER A 43 82.27 47.97 -42.71
N ILE A 44 83.35 48.13 -41.95
CA ILE A 44 83.45 47.60 -40.58
C ILE A 44 82.34 48.17 -39.69
N TYR A 45 82.16 49.49 -39.72
CA TYR A 45 81.14 50.17 -38.93
C TYR A 45 79.72 49.75 -39.33
N THR A 46 79.45 49.59 -40.63
CA THR A 46 78.16 49.11 -41.12
C THR A 46 77.89 47.71 -40.59
N ASN A 47 78.85 46.78 -40.71
CA ASN A 47 78.69 45.40 -40.26
C ASN A 47 78.49 45.31 -38.74
N MET A 48 79.19 46.13 -37.96
CA MET A 48 78.97 46.22 -36.51
C MET A 48 77.57 46.72 -36.16
N LEU A 49 77.05 47.73 -36.87
CA LEU A 49 75.70 48.22 -36.61
C LEU A 49 74.62 47.21 -36.99
N ILE A 50 74.82 46.44 -38.08
CA ILE A 50 73.94 45.32 -38.47
C ILE A 50 73.91 44.28 -37.36
N TYR A 51 75.08 43.86 -36.86
CA TYR A 51 75.19 42.87 -35.79
C TYR A 51 74.46 43.29 -34.51
N LEU A 52 74.54 44.58 -34.19
CA LEU A 52 73.91 45.14 -32.99
C LEU A 52 72.41 45.40 -33.18
N ASP A 53 71.85 45.16 -34.36
CA ASP A 53 70.48 45.53 -34.74
C ASP A 53 70.20 47.03 -34.49
N ALA A 54 71.27 47.84 -34.55
CA ALA A 54 71.20 49.30 -34.45
C ALA A 54 70.83 49.92 -35.81
N LEU A 55 70.90 49.11 -36.86
CA LEU A 55 70.36 49.39 -38.15
C LEU A 55 68.89 48.86 -38.21
N GLN A 56 67.87 49.74 -38.05
CA GLN A 56 66.48 49.60 -38.60
C GLN A 56 66.38 49.12 -40.10
N ASP A 57 65.21 49.10 -40.72
CA ASP A 57 65.11 48.62 -42.12
C ASP A 57 65.62 49.61 -43.20
N ASP A 58 65.94 50.87 -42.86
CA ASP A 58 66.12 51.95 -43.87
C ASP A 58 67.33 52.91 -43.73
N HIS A 59 68.51 52.41 -43.40
CA HIS A 59 69.72 53.26 -43.14
C HIS A 59 70.28 54.01 -44.34
N GLY A 60 69.91 53.55 -45.53
CA GLY A 60 70.35 54.15 -46.78
C GLY A 60 69.52 55.36 -47.21
N GLN A 61 68.38 55.62 -46.56
CA GLN A 61 67.43 56.64 -46.97
C GLN A 61 67.35 57.76 -45.95
N ALA A 62 66.92 58.92 -46.42
CA ALA A 62 66.55 60.04 -45.54
C ALA A 62 65.07 59.93 -45.22
N ASP A 63 64.68 60.41 -44.04
CA ASP A 63 63.27 60.56 -43.69
C ASP A 63 62.52 61.34 -44.79
N PHE A 64 61.29 60.91 -45.07
CA PHE A 64 60.47 61.49 -46.15
C PHE A 64 60.29 63.01 -46.00
N ASP A 65 60.13 63.49 -44.77
CA ASP A 65 60.02 64.92 -44.45
C ASP A 65 61.34 65.69 -44.68
N ALA A 66 62.49 65.02 -44.53
CA ALA A 66 63.81 65.60 -44.78
C ALA A 66 64.13 65.66 -46.28
N LEU A 67 63.63 64.71 -47.08
CA LEU A 67 63.76 64.75 -48.55
C LEU A 67 63.09 65.99 -49.15
N GLY A 68 61.97 66.45 -48.58
CA GLY A 68 61.29 67.68 -49.01
C GLY A 68 62.10 68.97 -48.77
N GLN A 69 63.16 68.92 -47.95
CA GLN A 69 64.04 70.06 -47.67
C GLN A 69 65.30 70.08 -48.55
N LEU A 70 65.56 69.00 -49.30
CA LEU A 70 66.73 68.88 -50.16
C LEU A 70 66.38 69.28 -51.60
N GLU A 71 67.22 70.13 -52.19
CA GLU A 71 67.14 70.42 -53.61
C GLU A 71 67.77 69.26 -54.41
N ASN A 72 67.00 68.63 -55.31
CA ASN A 72 67.39 67.42 -56.04
C ASN A 72 67.79 66.24 -55.11
N PRO A 73 66.85 65.66 -54.35
CA PRO A 73 67.14 64.62 -53.35
C PRO A 73 67.89 63.40 -53.89
N ASP A 74 67.66 63.02 -55.15
CA ASP A 74 68.33 61.89 -55.81
C ASP A 74 69.86 62.05 -55.88
N HIS A 75 70.37 63.28 -55.95
CA HIS A 75 71.80 63.54 -55.94
C HIS A 75 72.43 63.42 -54.55
N HIS A 76 71.63 63.40 -53.49
CA HIS A 76 72.08 63.37 -52.11
C HIS A 76 72.11 61.98 -51.49
N VAL A 77 71.69 60.92 -52.21
CA VAL A 77 71.62 59.53 -51.69
C VAL A 77 72.94 59.08 -51.06
N GLY A 78 74.09 59.38 -51.71
CA GLY A 78 75.41 59.04 -51.16
C GLY A 78 75.74 59.82 -49.89
N SER A 79 75.47 61.13 -49.88
CA SER A 79 75.72 62.01 -48.73
C SER A 79 74.85 61.63 -47.53
N VAL A 80 73.57 61.36 -47.76
CA VAL A 80 72.62 60.89 -46.74
C VAL A 80 73.13 59.62 -46.09
N ARG A 81 73.51 58.61 -46.88
CA ARG A 81 74.04 57.35 -46.36
C ARG A 81 75.26 57.54 -45.46
N VAL A 82 76.22 58.36 -45.89
CA VAL A 82 77.45 58.63 -45.12
C VAL A 82 77.14 59.40 -43.83
N MET A 83 76.24 60.38 -43.90
CA MET A 83 75.81 61.15 -42.73
C MET A 83 75.04 60.29 -41.73
N ASN A 84 74.15 59.43 -42.20
CA ASN A 84 73.41 58.47 -41.37
C ASN A 84 74.38 57.52 -40.65
N LEU A 85 75.33 56.93 -41.39
CA LEU A 85 76.35 56.06 -40.80
C LEU A 85 77.19 56.80 -39.75
N CYS A 86 77.64 58.02 -40.06
CA CYS A 86 78.41 58.83 -39.12
C CYS A 86 77.61 59.15 -37.85
N HIS A 87 76.32 59.47 -38.00
CA HIS A 87 75.45 59.78 -36.89
C HIS A 87 75.21 58.54 -36.02
N LYS A 88 74.84 57.40 -36.62
CA LYS A 88 74.55 56.15 -35.91
C LYS A 88 75.77 55.60 -35.15
N ILE A 89 76.96 55.63 -35.77
CA ILE A 89 78.19 55.26 -35.06
C ILE A 89 78.50 56.25 -33.93
N GLY A 90 78.27 57.54 -34.15
CA GLY A 90 78.41 58.55 -33.11
C GLY A 90 77.51 58.30 -31.90
N GLU A 91 76.21 58.07 -32.14
CA GLU A 91 75.21 57.72 -31.11
C GLU A 91 75.62 56.46 -30.35
N LEU A 92 76.04 55.41 -31.07
CA LEU A 92 76.47 54.15 -30.46
C LEU A 92 77.73 54.33 -29.61
N LEU A 93 78.73 55.06 -30.10
CA LEU A 93 79.96 55.36 -29.35
C LEU A 93 79.67 56.22 -28.13
N GLU A 94 78.72 57.16 -28.20
CA GLU A 94 78.28 57.96 -27.06
C GLU A 94 77.55 57.08 -26.02
N ALA A 95 76.66 56.20 -26.46
CA ALA A 95 75.99 55.22 -25.59
C ALA A 95 76.99 54.25 -24.92
N ALA A 96 78.04 53.85 -25.65
CA ALA A 96 79.15 53.05 -25.15
C ALA A 96 80.16 53.87 -24.31
N GLN A 97 79.89 55.16 -24.06
CA GLN A 97 80.71 56.07 -23.26
C GLN A 97 82.15 56.21 -23.77
N CYS A 98 82.32 56.32 -25.10
CA CYS A 98 83.61 56.57 -25.71
C CYS A 98 84.23 57.89 -25.21
N ILE A 99 85.54 57.87 -24.96
CA ILE A 99 86.28 58.99 -24.37
C ILE A 99 86.43 60.15 -25.37
N ILE A 100 86.39 59.84 -26.67
CA ILE A 100 86.51 60.81 -27.75
C ILE A 100 85.23 60.86 -28.58
N LYS A 101 84.87 62.05 -29.06
CA LYS A 101 83.72 62.23 -29.95
C LYS A 101 84.06 61.76 -31.36
N PHE A 102 83.13 61.01 -31.95
CA PHE A 102 83.15 60.63 -33.36
C PHE A 102 82.68 61.80 -34.22
N THR A 103 83.33 62.02 -35.35
CA THR A 103 83.04 63.12 -36.28
C THR A 103 83.08 62.61 -37.71
N LEU A 104 82.50 63.37 -38.66
CA LEU A 104 82.53 63.02 -40.08
C LEU A 104 83.96 62.83 -40.62
N LYS A 105 84.96 63.53 -40.06
CA LYS A 105 86.37 63.36 -40.44
C LYS A 105 86.87 61.94 -40.15
N ASP A 106 86.38 61.31 -39.10
CA ASP A 106 86.79 59.95 -38.71
C ASP A 106 86.31 58.89 -39.69
N LEU A 107 85.24 59.20 -40.44
CA LEU A 107 84.72 58.35 -41.49
C LEU A 107 85.40 58.64 -42.84
N LEU A 108 85.55 59.92 -43.20
CA LEU A 108 86.10 60.34 -44.51
C LEU A 108 87.62 60.29 -44.59
N LYS A 109 88.33 60.52 -43.48
CA LYS A 109 89.79 60.48 -43.37
C LYS A 109 90.19 59.84 -42.04
N PRO A 110 90.01 58.52 -41.90
CA PRO A 110 90.26 57.82 -40.66
C PRO A 110 91.71 58.00 -40.18
N ASP A 111 91.88 58.30 -38.90
CA ASP A 111 93.18 58.40 -38.24
C ASP A 111 93.48 57.10 -37.48
N THR A 112 94.72 56.62 -37.55
CA THR A 112 95.18 55.37 -36.95
C THR A 112 94.87 55.28 -35.45
N GLN A 113 95.14 56.34 -34.69
CA GLN A 113 95.00 56.33 -33.24
C GLN A 113 93.53 56.43 -32.84
N ARG A 114 92.78 57.34 -33.47
CA ARG A 114 91.35 57.53 -33.22
C ARG A 114 90.55 56.28 -33.59
N THR A 115 90.84 55.69 -34.74
CA THR A 115 90.23 54.43 -35.19
C THR A 115 90.44 53.31 -34.19
N GLY A 116 91.65 53.18 -33.63
CA GLY A 116 91.94 52.19 -32.59
C GLY A 116 91.07 52.38 -31.34
N ILE A 117 90.86 53.63 -30.90
CA ILE A 117 90.01 53.94 -29.73
C ILE A 117 88.54 53.60 -30.02
N PHE A 118 88.02 54.00 -31.19
CA PHE A 118 86.64 53.71 -31.58
C PHE A 118 86.38 52.21 -31.69
N LEU A 119 87.23 51.47 -32.40
CA LEU A 119 87.07 50.02 -32.54
C LEU A 119 87.20 49.31 -31.19
N SER A 120 88.15 49.71 -30.35
CA SER A 120 88.26 49.12 -29.00
C SER A 120 87.00 49.33 -28.16
N THR A 121 86.40 50.52 -28.25
CA THR A 121 85.15 50.85 -27.54
C THR A 121 83.98 50.01 -28.06
N LEU A 122 83.82 49.93 -29.38
CA LEU A 122 82.75 49.16 -30.03
C LEU A 122 82.89 47.65 -29.74
N ILE A 123 84.11 47.11 -29.82
CA ILE A 123 84.39 45.70 -29.52
C ILE A 123 84.04 45.39 -28.06
N ASN A 124 84.48 46.22 -27.12
CA ASN A 124 84.15 46.04 -25.70
C ASN A 124 82.63 46.06 -25.47
N PHE A 125 81.91 46.94 -26.18
CA PHE A 125 80.44 46.96 -26.14
C PHE A 125 79.82 45.68 -26.70
N CYS A 126 80.32 45.16 -27.83
CA CYS A 126 79.84 43.90 -28.40
C CYS A 126 80.04 42.73 -27.42
N ILE A 127 81.23 42.59 -26.84
CA ILE A 127 81.53 41.55 -25.84
C ILE A 127 80.60 41.67 -24.62
N PHE A 128 80.37 42.89 -24.14
CA PHE A 128 79.44 43.15 -23.04
C PHE A 128 78.01 42.71 -23.40
N ARG A 129 77.52 43.12 -24.58
CA ARG A 129 76.18 42.75 -25.07
C ARG A 129 76.03 41.24 -25.15
N ASP A 130 76.98 40.53 -25.74
CA ASP A 130 76.90 39.07 -25.90
C ASP A 130 76.85 38.36 -24.55
N THR A 131 77.67 38.83 -23.60
CA THR A 131 77.63 38.34 -22.21
C THR A 131 76.26 38.56 -21.58
N LYS A 132 75.59 39.69 -21.85
CA LYS A 132 74.24 39.97 -21.34
C LYS A 132 73.16 39.18 -22.07
N LEU A 133 73.27 38.99 -23.39
CA LEU A 133 72.32 38.19 -24.16
C LEU A 133 72.31 36.73 -23.70
N ASN A 134 73.46 36.15 -23.38
CA ASN A 134 73.54 34.81 -22.81
C ASN A 134 72.76 34.68 -21.48
N LEU A 135 72.69 35.74 -20.66
CA LEU A 135 71.87 35.73 -19.43
C LEU A 135 70.37 35.80 -19.73
N VAL A 136 70.00 36.40 -20.86
CA VAL A 136 68.62 36.61 -21.30
C VAL A 136 68.10 35.43 -22.13
N GLU A 137 68.98 34.63 -22.72
CA GLU A 137 68.67 33.46 -23.55
C GLU A 137 67.66 32.51 -22.89
N GLN A 138 67.82 32.24 -21.59
CA GLN A 138 66.87 31.41 -20.84
C GLN A 138 65.43 31.96 -20.86
N PHE A 139 65.27 33.28 -20.80
CA PHE A 139 63.95 33.92 -20.81
C PHE A 139 63.37 33.92 -22.22
N VAL A 140 64.20 34.17 -23.23
CA VAL A 140 63.80 34.06 -24.65
C VAL A 140 63.30 32.65 -24.94
N ASN A 141 64.03 31.62 -24.50
CA ASN A 141 63.62 30.23 -24.66
C ASN A 141 62.30 29.92 -23.95
N GLN A 142 62.09 30.44 -22.74
CA GLN A 142 60.81 30.29 -22.03
C GLN A 142 59.66 30.96 -22.78
N VAL A 143 59.84 32.20 -23.25
CA VAL A 143 58.84 32.94 -24.03
C VAL A 143 58.47 32.15 -25.28
N ASN A 144 59.45 31.69 -26.05
CA ASN A 144 59.22 30.89 -27.25
C ASN A 144 58.41 29.61 -26.96
N VAL A 145 58.70 28.91 -25.85
CA VAL A 145 57.92 27.73 -25.44
C VAL A 145 56.48 28.10 -25.07
N HIS A 146 56.27 29.24 -24.41
CA HIS A 146 54.93 29.71 -24.07
C HIS A 146 54.13 30.14 -25.31
N GLU A 147 54.76 30.82 -26.26
CA GLU A 147 54.14 31.20 -27.53
C GLU A 147 53.69 29.99 -28.33
N LEU A 148 54.45 28.89 -28.31
CA LEU A 148 54.04 27.64 -28.96
C LEU A 148 52.86 26.95 -28.26
N LYS A 149 52.78 27.03 -26.93
CA LYS A 149 51.68 26.41 -26.15
C LYS A 149 50.37 27.22 -26.19
N HIS A 150 50.46 28.52 -26.40
CA HIS A 150 49.30 29.40 -26.45
C HIS A 150 48.23 28.95 -27.45
N PRO A 151 48.54 28.72 -28.75
CA PRO A 151 47.53 28.30 -29.73
C PRO A 151 46.95 26.91 -29.43
N GLU A 152 47.73 25.99 -28.85
CA GLU A 152 47.23 24.67 -28.44
C GLU A 152 46.17 24.78 -27.35
N LEU A 153 46.40 25.63 -26.35
CA LEU A 153 45.46 25.88 -25.27
C LEU A 153 44.21 26.62 -25.75
N GLU A 154 44.37 27.61 -26.63
CA GLU A 154 43.23 28.31 -27.25
C GLU A 154 42.35 27.35 -28.05
N ALA A 155 42.96 26.46 -28.85
CA ALA A 155 42.23 25.43 -29.58
C ALA A 155 41.49 24.48 -28.63
N ARG A 156 42.11 24.09 -27.51
CA ARG A 156 41.46 23.23 -26.50
C ARG A 156 40.29 23.93 -25.81
N ILE A 157 40.42 25.22 -25.50
CA ILE A 157 39.33 26.03 -24.94
C ILE A 157 38.16 26.10 -25.93
N ALA A 158 38.45 26.37 -27.20
CA ALA A 158 37.43 26.42 -28.25
C ALA A 158 36.69 25.07 -28.39
N GLN A 159 37.42 23.95 -28.35
CA GLN A 159 36.83 22.61 -28.36
C GLN A 159 35.90 22.38 -27.17
N LEU A 160 36.37 22.64 -25.95
CA LEU A 160 35.59 22.42 -24.73
C LEU A 160 34.32 23.29 -24.69
N ASN A 161 34.40 24.53 -25.18
CA ASN A 161 33.23 25.40 -25.29
C ASN A 161 32.19 24.84 -26.26
N ASN A 162 32.61 24.25 -27.38
CA ASN A 162 31.68 23.57 -28.30
C ASN A 162 31.04 22.34 -27.65
N GLU A 163 31.81 21.52 -26.94
CA GLU A 163 31.27 20.36 -26.20
C GLU A 163 30.24 20.78 -25.14
N ILE A 164 30.47 21.89 -24.43
CA ILE A 164 29.51 22.46 -23.48
C ILE A 164 28.23 22.91 -24.20
N LEU A 165 28.35 23.63 -25.32
CA LEU A 165 27.18 24.07 -26.09
C LEU A 165 26.34 22.90 -26.59
N GLU A 166 26.96 21.85 -27.12
CA GLU A 166 26.27 20.64 -27.56
C GLU A 166 25.53 19.95 -26.40
N ALA A 167 26.16 19.85 -25.22
CA ALA A 167 25.55 19.27 -24.04
C ALA A 167 24.37 20.12 -23.52
N GLU A 168 24.49 21.45 -23.54
CA GLU A 168 23.41 22.36 -23.18
C GLU A 168 22.22 22.25 -24.14
N GLU A 169 22.49 22.15 -25.45
CA GLU A 169 21.43 21.95 -26.45
C GLU A 169 20.73 20.60 -26.28
N ALA A 170 21.48 19.53 -26.01
CA ALA A 170 20.90 18.21 -25.72
C ALA A 170 20.02 18.27 -24.46
N SER A 171 20.51 18.90 -23.38
CA SER A 171 19.76 19.09 -22.14
C SER A 171 18.46 19.87 -22.35
N LYS A 172 18.49 20.96 -23.13
CA LYS A 172 17.29 21.75 -23.50
C LYS A 172 16.28 20.94 -24.31
N LYS A 173 16.74 20.03 -25.18
CA LYS A 173 15.86 19.11 -25.93
C LYS A 173 15.20 18.09 -25.01
N ASP A 174 15.92 17.63 -23.97
CA ASP A 174 15.44 16.63 -23.02
C ASP A 174 14.53 17.21 -21.93
N GLU A 175 14.70 18.49 -21.58
CA GLU A 175 13.91 19.22 -20.56
C GLU A 175 12.38 19.03 -20.64
N PRO A 176 11.72 19.18 -21.81
CA PRO A 176 10.27 18.96 -21.90
C PRO A 176 9.87 17.51 -21.60
N PHE A 177 10.66 16.52 -22.02
CA PHE A 177 10.38 15.11 -21.76
C PHE A 177 10.53 14.79 -20.28
N VAL A 178 11.55 15.35 -19.63
CA VAL A 178 11.75 15.22 -18.19
C VAL A 178 10.57 15.84 -17.43
N LEU A 179 10.12 17.03 -17.82
CA LEU A 179 8.98 17.71 -17.21
C LEU A 179 7.67 16.91 -17.37
N GLU A 180 7.44 16.35 -18.57
CA GLU A 180 6.28 15.51 -18.85
C GLU A 180 6.30 14.23 -18.00
N LEU A 181 7.45 13.56 -17.93
CA LEU A 181 7.63 12.35 -17.11
C LEU A 181 7.46 12.66 -15.61
N GLN A 182 7.97 13.78 -15.12
CA GLN A 182 7.76 14.23 -13.74
C GLN A 182 6.29 14.47 -13.43
N THR A 183 5.56 15.09 -14.37
CA THR A 183 4.12 15.33 -14.25
C THR A 183 3.35 14.00 -14.18
N LYS A 184 3.61 13.08 -15.12
CA LYS A 184 3.01 11.73 -15.11
C LYS A 184 3.32 10.95 -13.84
N LEU A 185 4.56 11.05 -13.33
CA LEU A 185 4.95 10.42 -12.06
C LEU A 185 4.17 10.98 -10.88
N LYS A 186 3.96 12.30 -10.83
CA LYS A 186 3.19 12.96 -9.79
C LYS A 186 1.72 12.52 -9.81
N GLU A 187 1.12 12.49 -11.00
CA GLU A 187 -0.25 12.00 -11.20
C GLU A 187 -0.39 10.55 -10.75
N LEU A 188 0.50 9.67 -11.22
CA LEU A 188 0.47 8.25 -10.87
C LEU A 188 0.62 8.02 -9.35
N ARG A 189 1.51 8.78 -8.68
CA ARG A 189 1.64 8.73 -7.22
C ARG A 189 0.34 9.15 -6.52
N GLN A 190 -0.33 10.19 -7.00
CA GLN A 190 -1.63 10.62 -6.46
C GLN A 190 -2.71 9.55 -6.67
N THR A 191 -2.76 8.91 -7.84
CA THR A 191 -3.68 7.82 -8.13
C THR A 191 -3.41 6.60 -7.23
N ILE A 192 -2.14 6.23 -7.03
CA ILE A 192 -1.79 5.14 -6.11
C ILE A 192 -2.25 5.46 -4.69
N GLN A 193 -2.03 6.69 -4.23
CA GLN A 193 -2.46 7.13 -2.90
C GLN A 193 -3.99 7.06 -2.76
N SER A 194 -4.75 7.54 -3.75
CA SER A 194 -6.21 7.52 -3.71
C SER A 194 -6.77 6.09 -3.76
N LEU A 195 -6.20 5.22 -4.59
CA LEU A 195 -6.57 3.81 -4.67
C LEU A 195 -6.26 3.06 -3.36
N ASN A 196 -5.13 3.36 -2.71
CA ASN A 196 -4.80 2.76 -1.42
C ASN A 196 -5.80 3.19 -0.33
N ASN A 197 -6.15 4.48 -0.28
CA ASN A 197 -7.20 4.97 0.62
C ASN A 197 -8.55 4.28 0.35
N HIS A 198 -8.92 4.12 -0.92
CA HIS A 198 -10.16 3.42 -1.30
C HIS A 198 -10.12 1.94 -0.89
N GLN A 199 -8.98 1.26 -1.07
CA GLN A 199 -8.78 -0.12 -0.66
C GLN A 199 -8.94 -0.28 0.87
N VAL A 200 -8.38 0.63 1.67
CA VAL A 200 -8.52 0.64 3.13
C VAL A 200 -9.98 0.87 3.55
N ALA A 201 -10.66 1.82 2.91
CA ALA A 201 -12.08 2.08 3.16
C ALA A 201 -12.95 0.85 2.84
N LEU A 202 -12.71 0.21 1.68
CA LEU A 202 -13.44 -0.99 1.26
C LEU A 202 -13.18 -2.17 2.21
N LYS A 203 -11.93 -2.38 2.64
CA LYS A 203 -11.59 -3.41 3.65
C LYS A 203 -12.33 -3.17 4.97
N THR A 204 -12.40 -1.92 5.42
CA THR A 204 -13.14 -1.54 6.63
C THR A 204 -14.63 -1.82 6.49
N SER A 205 -15.23 -1.42 5.36
CA SER A 205 -16.64 -1.68 5.06
C SER A 205 -16.95 -3.18 4.97
N PHE A 206 -16.09 -3.96 4.29
CA PHE A 206 -16.22 -5.41 4.19
C PHE A 206 -16.18 -6.07 5.56
N ARG A 207 -15.26 -5.65 6.44
CA ARG A 207 -15.19 -6.16 7.82
C ARG A 207 -16.48 -5.85 8.60
N ALA A 208 -16.99 -4.63 8.50
CA ALA A 208 -18.24 -4.24 9.17
C ALA A 208 -19.45 -5.04 8.64
N LEU A 209 -19.53 -5.27 7.32
CA LEU A 209 -20.58 -6.10 6.72
C LEU A 209 -20.46 -7.55 7.17
N LYS A 210 -19.24 -8.10 7.26
CA LYS A 210 -19.00 -9.46 7.76
C LYS A 210 -19.39 -9.61 9.23
N GLU A 211 -19.08 -8.62 10.06
CA GLU A 211 -19.51 -8.58 11.46
C GLU A 211 -21.04 -8.54 11.58
N LYS A 212 -21.73 -7.72 10.78
CA LYS A 212 -23.20 -7.72 10.71
C LYS A 212 -23.79 -9.04 10.22
N ALA A 213 -23.18 -9.66 9.21
CA ALA A 213 -23.62 -10.97 8.72
C ALA A 213 -23.53 -12.02 9.84
N ASN A 214 -22.40 -12.09 10.54
CA ASN A 214 -22.24 -12.98 11.70
C ASN A 214 -23.24 -12.68 12.82
N GLU A 215 -23.56 -11.41 13.09
CA GLU A 215 -24.57 -11.03 14.08
C GLU A 215 -25.97 -11.47 13.67
N ILE A 216 -26.32 -11.33 12.38
CA ILE A 216 -27.60 -11.80 11.84
C ILE A 216 -27.68 -13.32 11.91
N ASP A 217 -26.62 -14.05 11.51
CA ASP A 217 -26.57 -15.52 11.61
C ASP A 217 -26.72 -16.01 13.05
N ALA A 218 -26.11 -15.31 14.02
CA ALA A 218 -26.30 -15.60 15.44
C ALA A 218 -27.76 -15.36 15.89
N LYS A 219 -28.39 -14.27 15.43
CA LYS A 219 -29.81 -13.99 15.69
C LYS A 219 -30.73 -15.04 15.07
N ILE A 220 -30.46 -15.47 13.84
CA ILE A 220 -31.20 -16.55 13.16
C ILE A 220 -31.07 -17.83 13.97
N SER A 221 -29.85 -18.24 14.34
CA SER A 221 -29.62 -19.45 15.14
C SER A 221 -30.35 -19.41 16.49
N THR A 222 -30.40 -18.23 17.12
CA THR A 222 -31.14 -18.00 18.37
C THR A 222 -32.67 -18.09 18.15
N ALA A 223 -33.16 -17.52 17.04
CA ALA A 223 -34.57 -17.59 16.67
C ALA A 223 -35.00 -19.02 16.32
N ASP A 224 -34.17 -19.78 15.60
CA ASP A 224 -34.41 -21.19 15.28
C ASP A 224 -34.44 -22.04 16.56
N TYR A 225 -33.53 -21.79 17.50
CA TYR A 225 -33.53 -22.45 18.80
C TYR A 225 -34.80 -22.15 19.59
N THR A 226 -35.22 -20.89 19.67
CA THR A 226 -36.46 -20.52 20.38
C THR A 226 -37.71 -21.05 19.68
N LEU A 227 -37.74 -21.08 18.34
CA LEU A 227 -38.81 -21.71 17.57
C LEU A 227 -38.87 -23.21 17.84
N ALA A 228 -37.73 -23.91 17.85
CA ALA A 228 -37.68 -25.34 18.17
C ALA A 228 -38.16 -25.62 19.61
N GLN A 229 -37.75 -24.79 20.58
CA GLN A 229 -38.23 -24.87 21.97
C GLN A 229 -39.75 -24.64 22.04
N SER A 230 -40.25 -23.59 21.39
CA SER A 230 -41.68 -23.29 21.33
C SER A 230 -42.47 -24.40 20.65
N ALA A 231 -41.97 -24.97 19.54
CA ALA A 231 -42.57 -26.11 18.87
C ALA A 231 -42.61 -27.35 19.77
N GLN A 232 -41.54 -27.62 20.54
CA GLN A 232 -41.50 -28.70 21.52
C GLN A 232 -42.52 -28.47 22.64
N GLU A 233 -42.61 -27.25 23.18
CA GLU A 233 -43.63 -26.89 24.18
C GLU A 233 -45.04 -27.00 23.62
N ASN A 234 -45.27 -26.55 22.38
CA ASN A 234 -46.55 -26.68 21.69
C ASN A 234 -46.91 -28.17 21.49
N ALA A 235 -45.96 -29.02 21.11
CA ALA A 235 -46.16 -30.47 21.03
C ALA A 235 -46.49 -31.07 22.41
N LYS A 236 -45.78 -30.67 23.47
CA LYS A 236 -46.09 -31.06 24.86
C LYS A 236 -47.50 -30.63 25.26
N LEU A 237 -47.90 -29.39 24.99
CA LEU A 237 -49.23 -28.88 25.28
C LEU A 237 -50.30 -29.60 24.44
N ARG A 238 -50.07 -29.81 23.14
CA ARG A 238 -50.95 -30.61 22.27
C ARG A 238 -51.11 -32.05 22.76
N SER A 239 -50.10 -32.64 23.37
CA SER A 239 -50.21 -33.97 23.99
C SER A 239 -51.07 -33.97 25.26
N LYS A 240 -51.15 -32.83 25.97
CA LYS A 240 -52.01 -32.62 27.14
C LYS A 240 -53.43 -32.19 26.79
N ILE A 241 -53.63 -31.64 25.59
CA ILE A 241 -54.96 -31.40 25.04
C ILE A 241 -55.53 -32.76 24.63
N VAL A 242 -56.80 -33.00 24.98
CA VAL A 242 -57.53 -34.21 24.59
C VAL A 242 -57.41 -34.44 23.08
N GLN A 243 -56.74 -35.52 22.69
CA GLN A 243 -56.43 -35.81 21.28
C GLN A 243 -57.66 -36.11 20.41
N SER A 244 -58.81 -36.43 21.04
CA SER A 244 -60.07 -36.60 20.33
C SER A 244 -61.23 -36.25 21.26
N PRO A 245 -61.67 -34.97 21.25
CA PRO A 245 -62.88 -34.53 21.93
C PRO A 245 -64.09 -35.37 21.52
N GLU A 246 -64.15 -35.78 20.24
CA GLU A 246 -65.19 -36.65 19.70
C GLU A 246 -65.18 -38.06 20.29
N LYS A 247 -64.02 -38.66 20.60
CA LYS A 247 -63.98 -39.96 21.32
C LYS A 247 -64.39 -39.82 22.79
N LEU A 248 -64.03 -38.73 23.46
CA LEU A 248 -64.52 -38.48 24.83
C LEU A 248 -66.02 -38.18 24.84
N GLN A 249 -66.53 -37.43 23.85
CA GLN A 249 -67.95 -37.14 23.69
C GLN A 249 -68.72 -38.41 23.29
N GLY A 250 -68.15 -39.26 22.45
CA GLY A 250 -68.69 -40.59 22.13
C GLY A 250 -68.73 -41.52 23.33
N LEU A 251 -67.65 -41.61 24.13
CA LEU A 251 -67.64 -42.36 25.39
C LEU A 251 -68.62 -41.80 26.43
N LEU A 252 -68.84 -40.49 26.43
CA LEU A 252 -69.77 -39.83 27.36
C LEU A 252 -71.23 -40.04 26.93
N GLU A 253 -71.53 -39.99 25.63
CA GLU A 253 -72.84 -40.35 25.08
C GLU A 253 -73.11 -41.87 25.20
N GLU A 254 -72.10 -42.72 25.03
CA GLU A 254 -72.20 -44.16 25.31
C GLU A 254 -72.48 -44.41 26.79
N LYS A 255 -71.74 -43.74 27.71
CA LYS A 255 -72.01 -43.80 29.15
C LYS A 255 -73.41 -43.30 29.48
N LYS A 256 -73.91 -42.24 28.85
CA LYS A 256 -75.29 -41.77 29.01
C LYS A 256 -76.29 -42.81 28.52
N SER A 257 -76.07 -43.40 27.35
CA SER A 257 -76.92 -44.45 26.79
C SER A 257 -76.98 -45.67 27.71
N ILE A 258 -75.83 -46.10 28.25
CA ILE A 258 -75.77 -47.19 29.25
C ILE A 258 -76.52 -46.79 30.52
N LEU A 259 -76.38 -45.55 30.99
CA LEU A 259 -77.07 -45.07 32.19
C LEU A 259 -78.59 -45.02 31.97
N GLU A 260 -79.04 -44.62 30.78
CA GLU A 260 -80.44 -44.58 30.39
C GLU A 260 -81.02 -46.00 30.24
N GLU A 261 -80.26 -46.94 29.68
CA GLU A 261 -80.61 -48.36 29.61
C GLU A 261 -80.70 -49.01 31.01
N VAL A 262 -79.74 -48.73 31.89
CA VAL A 262 -79.77 -49.18 33.29
C VAL A 262 -80.99 -48.60 34.01
N LYS A 263 -81.29 -47.31 33.83
CA LYS A 263 -82.46 -46.66 34.43
C LYS A 263 -83.79 -47.24 33.91
N ASN A 264 -83.86 -47.55 32.62
CA ASN A 264 -85.05 -48.21 32.04
C ASN A 264 -85.18 -49.65 32.55
N SER A 265 -84.07 -50.39 32.68
CA SER A 265 -84.08 -51.74 33.26
C SER A 265 -84.48 -51.73 34.74
N GLU A 266 -84.04 -50.73 35.51
CA GLU A 266 -84.46 -50.48 36.89
C GLU A 266 -85.96 -50.19 36.96
N LYS A 267 -86.46 -49.31 36.08
CA LYS A 267 -87.88 -48.96 36.02
C LYS A 267 -88.75 -50.19 35.68
N SER A 268 -88.37 -50.99 34.68
CA SER A 268 -89.10 -52.23 34.34
C SER A 268 -89.03 -53.27 35.46
N ALA A 269 -87.90 -53.36 36.17
CA ALA A 269 -87.80 -54.22 37.35
C ALA A 269 -88.69 -53.74 38.50
N MET A 270 -88.80 -52.42 38.72
CA MET A 270 -89.67 -51.80 39.72
C MET A 270 -91.16 -52.02 39.37
N GLU A 271 -91.55 -51.84 38.10
CA GLU A 271 -92.91 -52.08 37.62
C GLU A 271 -93.30 -53.57 37.80
N SER A 272 -92.42 -54.50 37.39
CA SER A 272 -92.61 -55.94 37.64
C SER A 272 -92.69 -56.27 39.14
N PHE A 273 -91.91 -55.58 39.99
CA PHE A 273 -91.97 -55.77 41.43
C PHE A 273 -93.32 -55.29 42.02
N GLN A 274 -93.82 -54.14 41.57
CA GLN A 274 -95.14 -53.63 41.97
C GLN A 274 -96.28 -54.53 41.50
N GLU A 275 -96.18 -55.10 40.30
CA GLU A 275 -97.17 -56.04 39.74
C GLU A 275 -97.20 -57.36 40.54
N LYS A 276 -96.03 -57.88 40.91
CA LYS A 276 -95.94 -59.05 41.81
C LYS A 276 -96.46 -58.73 43.21
N THR A 277 -96.23 -57.52 43.72
CA THR A 277 -96.71 -57.08 45.03
C THR A 277 -98.25 -56.97 45.06
N THR A 278 -98.85 -56.37 44.04
CA THR A 278 -100.32 -56.29 43.91
C THR A 278 -100.95 -57.68 43.74
N THR A 279 -100.32 -58.57 42.96
CA THR A 279 -100.76 -59.97 42.84
C THR A 279 -100.72 -60.67 44.21
N LEU A 280 -99.65 -60.48 44.98
CA LEU A 280 -99.50 -61.06 46.31
C LEU A 280 -100.55 -60.55 47.31
N GLU A 281 -100.93 -59.26 47.24
CA GLU A 281 -102.02 -58.70 48.05
C GLU A 281 -103.38 -59.32 47.72
N VAL A 282 -103.67 -59.56 46.44
CA VAL A 282 -104.90 -60.23 46.01
C VAL A 282 -104.94 -61.68 46.54
N TYR A 283 -103.82 -62.41 46.44
CA TYR A 283 -103.70 -63.75 47.02
C TYR A 283 -103.83 -63.74 48.55
N SER A 284 -103.24 -62.77 49.24
CA SER A 284 -103.39 -62.60 50.69
C SER A 284 -104.85 -62.35 51.11
N LYS A 285 -105.58 -61.51 50.36
CA LYS A 285 -107.02 -61.26 50.57
C LYS A 285 -107.86 -62.52 50.30
N ALA A 286 -107.53 -63.29 49.25
CA ALA A 286 -108.19 -64.56 48.95
C ALA A 286 -107.94 -65.60 50.05
N CYS A 287 -106.71 -65.74 50.53
CA CYS A 287 -106.34 -66.67 51.59
C CYS A 287 -107.04 -66.34 52.92
N LYS A 288 -107.16 -65.05 53.26
CA LYS A 288 -107.96 -64.59 54.42
C LYS A 288 -109.44 -64.96 54.29
N LYS A 289 -110.05 -64.82 53.11
CA LYS A 289 -111.43 -65.26 52.86
C LYS A 289 -111.57 -66.78 52.96
N MET A 290 -110.61 -67.53 52.41
CA MET A 290 -110.61 -68.99 52.43
C MET A 290 -110.51 -69.54 53.84
N ASN A 291 -109.65 -68.97 54.69
CA ASN A 291 -109.58 -69.31 56.11
C ASN A 291 -110.89 -69.00 56.87
N LYS A 292 -111.58 -67.91 56.52
CA LYS A 292 -112.88 -67.58 57.12
C LYS A 292 -113.95 -68.60 56.76
N HIS A 293 -113.97 -69.09 55.52
CA HIS A 293 -114.86 -70.17 55.09
C HIS A 293 -114.49 -71.53 55.68
N LEU A 294 -113.20 -71.82 55.86
CA LEU A 294 -112.74 -73.05 56.53
C LEU A 294 -113.24 -73.12 57.98
N ALA A 295 -113.18 -72.02 58.72
CA ALA A 295 -113.70 -71.93 60.09
C ALA A 295 -115.23 -72.14 60.14
N GLN A 296 -115.96 -71.60 59.18
CA GLN A 296 -117.41 -71.83 59.06
C GLN A 296 -117.73 -73.30 58.74
N MET A 297 -116.92 -73.94 57.88
CA MET A 297 -117.10 -75.35 57.52
C MET A 297 -116.83 -76.29 58.71
N GLN A 298 -115.85 -75.97 59.55
CA GLN A 298 -115.57 -76.71 60.79
C GLN A 298 -116.72 -76.59 61.80
N ALA A 299 -117.32 -75.41 61.98
CA ALA A 299 -118.48 -75.23 62.85
C ALA A 299 -119.71 -76.06 62.40
N ILE A 300 -119.95 -76.14 61.08
CA ILE A 300 -121.02 -76.98 60.53
C ILE A 300 -120.71 -78.47 60.76
N GLN A 301 -119.45 -78.89 60.63
CA GLN A 301 -119.03 -80.27 60.86
C GLN A 301 -119.23 -80.72 62.33
N GLU A 302 -118.99 -79.84 63.29
CA GLU A 302 -119.26 -80.10 64.71
C GLU A 302 -120.76 -80.28 64.98
N GLN A 303 -121.60 -79.47 64.33
CA GLN A 303 -123.06 -79.55 64.44
C GLN A 303 -123.65 -80.82 63.79
N VAL A 304 -123.00 -81.35 62.75
CA VAL A 304 -123.36 -82.65 62.15
C VAL A 304 -122.96 -83.82 63.04
N ASN A 305 -121.85 -83.71 63.78
CA ASN A 305 -121.39 -84.76 64.67
C ASN A 305 -122.27 -84.89 65.92
N SER A 306 -122.77 -83.78 66.49
CA SER A 306 -123.72 -83.82 67.60
C SER A 306 -125.08 -84.42 67.18
N SER A 307 -125.55 -84.12 65.96
CA SER A 307 -126.76 -84.71 65.39
C SER A 307 -126.65 -86.25 65.22
N LYS A 308 -125.47 -86.77 64.84
CA LYS A 308 -125.23 -88.22 64.74
C LYS A 308 -125.23 -88.95 66.09
N THR A 309 -124.91 -88.27 67.19
CA THR A 309 -124.94 -88.86 68.53
C THR A 309 -126.37 -89.02 69.03
N VAL A 310 -127.22 -88.01 68.77
CA VAL A 310 -128.67 -88.07 69.07
C VAL A 310 -129.35 -89.19 68.28
N ASP A 311 -128.96 -89.41 67.03
CA ASP A 311 -129.53 -90.46 66.18
C ASP A 311 -129.18 -91.89 66.65
N LYS A 312 -128.01 -92.07 67.29
CA LYS A 312 -127.62 -93.33 67.93
C LYS A 312 -128.42 -93.60 69.21
N GLU A 313 -128.72 -92.58 70.00
CA GLU A 313 -129.53 -92.72 71.22
C GLU A 313 -130.98 -93.08 70.91
N VAL A 314 -131.55 -92.55 69.81
CA VAL A 314 -132.90 -92.91 69.34
C VAL A 314 -132.98 -94.38 68.92
N LYS A 315 -131.94 -94.94 68.30
CA LYS A 315 -131.89 -96.38 67.94
C LYS A 315 -131.86 -97.31 69.15
N VAL A 316 -131.15 -96.92 70.23
CA VAL A 316 -131.06 -97.71 71.46
C VAL A 316 -132.37 -97.68 72.27
N LEU A 317 -133.08 -96.56 72.26
CA LEU A 317 -134.39 -96.46 72.91
C LEU A 317 -135.47 -97.26 72.15
N LYS A 318 -135.36 -97.39 70.83
CA LYS A 318 -136.30 -98.17 70.00
C LYS A 318 -136.17 -99.69 70.18
N SER A 319 -134.96 -100.20 70.45
CA SER A 319 -134.76 -101.63 70.74
C SER A 319 -135.28 -102.01 72.13
N LYS A 320 -135.11 -101.15 73.14
CA LYS A 320 -135.62 -101.42 74.50
C LYS A 320 -137.15 -101.46 74.57
N LEU A 321 -137.86 -100.64 73.78
CA LEU A 321 -139.33 -100.64 73.76
C LEU A 321 -139.93 -101.92 73.13
N ASN A 322 -139.19 -102.56 72.22
CA ASN A 322 -139.68 -103.75 71.51
C ASN A 322 -139.54 -105.01 72.36
N ASP A 323 -138.50 -105.09 73.21
CA ASP A 323 -138.28 -106.22 74.11
C ASP A 323 -139.32 -106.26 75.25
N ASP A 324 -139.73 -105.10 75.78
CA ASP A 324 -140.77 -105.02 76.81
C ASP A 324 -142.17 -105.40 76.26
N SER A 325 -142.44 -105.13 74.98
CA SER A 325 -143.70 -105.53 74.34
C SER A 325 -143.84 -107.06 74.19
N VAL A 326 -142.72 -107.76 73.99
CA VAL A 326 -142.71 -109.23 73.88
C VAL A 326 -142.91 -109.89 75.25
N LEU A 327 -142.39 -109.28 76.33
CA LEU A 327 -142.61 -109.75 77.70
C LEU A 327 -144.09 -109.63 78.14
N CYS A 328 -144.78 -108.53 77.78
CA CYS A 328 -146.20 -108.38 78.08
C CYS A 328 -147.06 -109.44 77.39
N LYS A 329 -146.79 -109.78 76.11
CA LYS A 329 -147.53 -110.82 75.38
C LYS A 329 -147.28 -112.24 75.92
N SER A 330 -146.09 -112.50 76.47
CA SER A 330 -145.76 -113.81 77.05
C SER A 330 -146.50 -114.08 78.37
N LEU A 331 -146.78 -113.05 79.18
CA LEU A 331 -147.49 -113.23 80.45
C LEU A 331 -149.00 -113.32 80.26
N GLU A 332 -149.54 -112.67 79.23
CA GLU A 332 -150.96 -112.76 78.86
C GLU A 332 -151.32 -114.15 78.28
N ALA A 333 -150.38 -114.81 77.61
CA ALA A 333 -150.55 -116.20 77.16
C ALA A 333 -150.61 -117.21 78.32
N LYS A 334 -149.93 -116.97 79.45
CA LYS A 334 -150.02 -117.84 80.63
C LYS A 334 -151.34 -117.70 81.41
N LEU A 335 -152.10 -116.64 81.17
CA LEU A 335 -153.47 -116.50 81.70
C LEU A 335 -154.48 -117.37 80.95
N VAL A 336 -154.18 -117.82 79.73
CA VAL A 336 -155.13 -118.55 78.87
C VAL A 336 -155.03 -120.07 79.00
N GLU A 337 -153.88 -120.63 79.44
CA GLU A 337 -153.67 -122.08 79.41
C GLU A 337 -154.15 -122.89 80.64
N LEU A 338 -154.53 -122.25 81.76
CA LEU A 338 -155.03 -122.99 82.94
C LEU A 338 -156.47 -122.63 83.35
N GLN A 339 -157.28 -122.17 82.38
CA GLN A 339 -158.73 -121.99 82.53
C GLN A 339 -159.55 -122.83 81.52
N GLY A 340 -158.98 -123.91 80.97
CA GLY A 340 -159.62 -124.73 79.93
C GLY A 340 -159.31 -126.24 80.01
N ARG A 341 -159.61 -126.87 81.15
CA ARG A 341 -159.88 -128.32 81.39
C ARG A 341 -159.98 -128.51 82.93
N ALA A 342 -161.10 -128.74 83.64
CA ALA A 342 -162.39 -129.39 83.33
C ALA A 342 -162.18 -130.75 82.65
N ASP A 343 -162.40 -131.91 83.25
CA ASP A 343 -163.29 -132.36 84.34
C ASP A 343 -162.56 -133.17 85.44
#